data_AF-A0A8X6QKF5-F1
#
_entry.id   AF-A0A8X6QKF5-F1
#
_cell.length_a   1.000
_cell.length_b   1.000
_cell.length_c   1.000
_cell.angle_alpha   90.00
_cell.angle_beta   90.00
_cell.angle_gamma   90.00
#
_symmetry.space_group_name_H-M   'P 1'
#
loop_
_entity.id
_entity.type
_entity.pdbx_description
1 polymer ?
#
loop_
_entity_poly.entity_id
_entity_poly.type
_entity_poly.pdbx_seq_one_letter_code
_entity_poly.pdbx_strand_id
1 'polypeptide(L)'
;MAIPGFAGNLPTTKFMAPRKIRCGSWFTCNKLKLGEIFMLPFQIILGSAASEIGQTYHFSSATLADWLQFINEVILNYIENNFEKIGGTGKIVEVDESKFGKRKYHRGQEEALEGRLVLVVWKEDPERYL
;
A
#
# COMPACT_ATOMS: atom_id res chain seq x y z
N MET A 1 17.15 -10.81 9.00
CA MET A 1 18.28 -11.33 8.22
C MET A 1 19.24 -10.16 8.00
N ALA A 2 20.49 -10.27 8.46
CA ALA A 2 21.42 -9.15 8.60
C ALA A 2 21.99 -8.65 7.26
N ILE A 3 22.21 -7.34 7.13
CA ILE A 3 22.83 -6.68 5.96
C ILE A 3 24.34 -6.57 6.24
N PRO A 4 25.24 -7.16 5.43
CA PRO A 4 26.68 -6.96 5.57
C PRO A 4 27.16 -5.74 4.77
N GLY A 5 28.14 -5.03 5.36
CA GLY A 5 28.68 -3.76 4.91
C GLY A 5 29.40 -3.76 3.57
N PHE A 6 29.39 -2.58 2.95
CA PHE A 6 30.00 -2.26 1.66
C PHE A 6 31.48 -1.89 1.88
N ALA A 7 32.35 -2.90 1.96
CA ALA A 7 33.80 -2.73 1.90
C ALA A 7 34.27 -2.72 0.43
N GLY A 8 35.14 -1.77 0.10
CA GLY A 8 35.37 -1.29 -1.25
C GLY A 8 36.09 -2.23 -2.24
N ASN A 9 35.85 -1.93 -3.51
CA ASN A 9 36.87 -1.55 -4.51
C ASN A 9 36.15 -1.27 -5.83
N LEU A 10 36.32 -0.07 -6.40
CA LEU A 10 35.85 0.24 -7.76
C LEU A 10 36.77 -0.47 -8.76
N PRO A 11 36.25 -1.33 -9.67
CA PRO A 11 37.08 -1.88 -10.73
C PRO A 11 37.28 -0.84 -11.83
N THR A 12 38.54 -0.67 -12.19
CA THR A 12 39.05 0.07 -13.36
C THR A 12 38.32 -0.32 -14.65
N THR A 13 38.09 0.72 -15.45
CA THR A 13 37.30 0.78 -16.68
C THR A 13 37.55 -0.36 -17.67
N LYS A 14 36.69 -1.39 -17.65
CA LYS A 14 36.37 -2.17 -18.84
C LYS A 14 35.24 -1.46 -19.57
N PHE A 15 35.29 -1.38 -20.90
CA PHE A 15 34.16 -0.97 -21.73
C PHE A 15 32.97 -1.87 -21.40
N MET A 16 32.13 -1.40 -20.47
CA MET A 16 31.03 -2.16 -19.91
C MET A 16 29.91 -2.05 -20.93
N ALA A 17 29.53 -3.19 -21.52
CA ALA A 17 28.34 -3.26 -22.36
C ALA A 17 27.18 -2.50 -21.68
N PRO A 18 26.36 -1.74 -22.42
CA PRO A 18 25.29 -0.95 -21.82
C PRO A 18 24.46 -1.85 -20.91
N ARG A 19 24.45 -1.55 -19.61
CA ARG A 19 23.74 -2.38 -18.64
C ARG A 19 22.29 -2.41 -19.06
N LYS A 20 21.75 -3.61 -19.31
CA LYS A 20 20.30 -3.77 -19.45
C LYS A 20 19.67 -3.20 -18.18
N ILE A 21 18.59 -2.43 -18.31
CA ILE A 21 17.89 -1.77 -17.18
C ILE A 21 17.55 -2.75 -16.05
N ARG A 22 17.38 -4.03 -16.40
CA ARG A 22 17.11 -5.10 -15.44
C ARG A 22 18.34 -5.69 -14.78
N CYS A 23 19.52 -5.63 -15.38
CA CYS A 23 20.70 -6.29 -14.82
C CYS A 23 21.26 -5.50 -13.64
N GLY A 24 21.20 -6.10 -12.44
CA GLY A 24 21.70 -5.48 -11.22
C GLY A 24 20.74 -4.42 -10.65
N SER A 25 19.48 -4.44 -11.09
CA SER A 25 18.41 -3.65 -10.50
C SER A 25 17.41 -4.54 -9.78
N TRP A 26 16.51 -3.91 -9.04
CA TRP A 26 15.41 -4.57 -8.35
C TRP A 26 14.53 -5.43 -9.28
N PHE A 27 14.54 -5.15 -10.60
CA PHE A 27 13.78 -5.88 -11.63
C PHE A 27 14.48 -7.11 -12.21
N THR A 28 15.67 -7.50 -11.71
CA THR A 28 16.48 -8.59 -12.30
C THR A 28 15.74 -9.93 -12.35
N CYS A 29 14.93 -10.24 -11.33
CA CYS A 29 14.26 -11.53 -11.19
C CYS A 29 12.81 -11.55 -11.71
N ASN A 30 12.33 -10.43 -12.27
CA ASN A 30 10.91 -10.29 -12.61
C ASN A 30 10.60 -10.84 -14.01
N LYS A 31 9.57 -11.67 -14.11
CA LYS A 31 9.12 -12.30 -15.37
C LYS A 31 8.24 -11.37 -16.22
N LEU A 32 7.68 -10.31 -15.65
CA LEU A 32 6.84 -9.36 -16.38
C LEU A 32 7.66 -8.43 -17.29
N LYS A 33 7.04 -7.85 -18.31
CA LYS A 33 7.65 -6.80 -19.16
C LYS A 33 7.84 -5.51 -18.36
N LEU A 34 8.74 -4.64 -18.82
CA LEU A 34 9.13 -3.48 -18.01
C LEU A 34 7.97 -2.48 -17.89
N GLY A 35 7.18 -2.31 -18.95
CA GLY A 35 5.95 -1.50 -18.91
C GLY A 35 4.92 -2.07 -17.92
N GLU A 36 4.72 -3.38 -17.91
CA GLU A 36 3.79 -4.06 -16.98
C GLU A 36 4.20 -3.82 -15.51
N ILE A 37 5.50 -3.86 -15.23
CA ILE A 37 6.06 -3.60 -13.89
C ILE A 37 5.76 -2.17 -13.41
N PHE A 38 5.74 -1.18 -14.30
CA PHE A 38 5.42 0.21 -13.92
C PHE A 38 3.90 0.47 -13.88
N MET A 39 3.15 -0.13 -14.80
CA MET A 39 1.71 0.11 -14.92
C MET A 39 0.91 -0.59 -13.82
N LEU A 40 1.33 -1.79 -13.39
CA LEU A 40 0.62 -2.56 -12.36
C LEU A 40 0.50 -1.80 -11.03
N PRO A 41 1.60 -1.31 -10.40
CA PRO A 41 1.50 -0.53 -9.18
C PRO A 41 0.69 0.75 -9.36
N PHE A 42 0.84 1.43 -10.50
CA PHE A 42 0.10 2.66 -10.79
C PHE A 42 -1.41 2.44 -10.80
N GLN A 43 -1.90 1.40 -11.48
CA GLN A 43 -3.33 1.07 -11.53
C GLN A 43 -3.88 0.63 -10.16
N ILE A 44 -3.07 -0.10 -9.39
CA ILE A 44 -3.44 -0.54 -8.04
C ILE A 44 -3.56 0.66 -7.08
N ILE A 45 -2.62 1.60 -7.14
CA ILE A 45 -2.64 2.83 -6.34
C ILE A 45 -3.83 3.73 -6.74
N LEU A 46 -4.20 3.76 -8.03
CA LEU A 46 -5.40 4.46 -8.49
C LEU A 46 -6.72 3.81 -8.06
N GLY A 47 -6.68 2.64 -7.43
CA GLY A 47 -7.87 1.95 -6.91
C GLY A 47 -8.65 1.17 -7.96
N SER A 48 -8.04 0.86 -9.12
CA SER A 48 -8.68 0.01 -10.13
C SER A 48 -8.95 -1.40 -9.60
N ALA A 49 -10.07 -2.00 -10.00
CA ALA A 49 -10.41 -3.33 -9.53
C ALA A 49 -9.44 -4.37 -10.12
N ALA A 50 -8.98 -5.32 -9.30
CA ALA A 50 -8.06 -6.37 -9.75
C ALA A 50 -8.60 -7.16 -10.96
N SER A 51 -9.91 -7.35 -11.04
CA SER A 51 -10.59 -7.98 -12.18
C SER A 51 -10.45 -7.18 -13.48
N GLU A 52 -10.46 -5.86 -13.41
CA GLU A 52 -10.28 -4.99 -14.58
C GLU A 52 -8.84 -5.06 -15.07
N ILE A 53 -7.88 -4.94 -14.14
CA ILE A 53 -6.44 -5.04 -14.43
C ILE A 53 -6.13 -6.41 -15.07
N GLY A 54 -6.71 -7.49 -14.53
CA GLY A 54 -6.55 -8.84 -15.07
C GLY A 54 -7.08 -8.99 -16.50
N GLN A 55 -8.21 -8.36 -16.81
CA GLN A 55 -8.78 -8.38 -18.16
C GLN A 55 -7.96 -7.55 -19.15
N THR A 56 -7.53 -6.35 -18.77
CA THR A 56 -6.77 -5.43 -19.66
C THR A 56 -5.37 -5.94 -19.98
N TYR A 57 -4.68 -6.50 -18.99
CA TYR A 57 -3.28 -6.93 -19.14
C TYR A 57 -3.12 -8.45 -19.24
N HIS A 58 -4.23 -9.20 -19.25
CA HIS A 58 -4.27 -10.67 -19.33
C HIS A 58 -3.43 -11.37 -18.24
N PHE A 59 -3.44 -10.83 -17.03
CA PHE A 59 -2.77 -11.47 -15.90
C PHE A 59 -3.63 -12.55 -15.28
N SER A 60 -2.97 -13.61 -14.80
CA SER A 60 -3.64 -14.61 -13.98
C SER A 60 -4.04 -14.02 -12.62
N SER A 61 -5.10 -14.55 -12.02
CA SER A 61 -5.52 -14.16 -10.67
C SER A 61 -4.41 -14.36 -9.63
N ALA A 62 -3.63 -15.44 -9.76
CA ALA A 62 -2.48 -15.71 -8.91
C ALA A 62 -1.42 -14.60 -9.03
N THR A 63 -1.07 -14.21 -10.25
CA THR A 63 -0.12 -13.11 -10.48
C THR A 63 -0.62 -11.80 -9.87
N LEU A 64 -1.89 -11.47 -10.06
CA LEU A 64 -2.45 -10.24 -9.47
C LEU A 64 -2.43 -10.27 -7.95
N ALA A 65 -2.78 -11.40 -7.33
CA ALA A 65 -2.73 -11.57 -5.88
C ALA A 65 -1.31 -11.38 -5.34
N ASP A 66 -0.32 -12.02 -5.96
CA ASP A 66 1.09 -11.89 -5.58
C ASP A 66 1.56 -10.42 -5.66
N TRP A 67 1.20 -9.72 -6.73
CA TRP A 67 1.58 -8.32 -6.93
C TRP A 67 0.85 -7.36 -6.00
N LEU A 68 -0.43 -7.60 -5.74
CA LEU A 68 -1.22 -6.82 -4.77
C LEU A 68 -0.64 -6.97 -3.36
N GLN A 69 -0.32 -8.20 -2.96
CA GLN A 69 0.33 -8.45 -1.68
C GLN A 69 1.68 -7.73 -1.62
N PHE A 70 2.50 -7.86 -2.66
CA PHE A 70 3.79 -7.19 -2.74
C PHE A 70 3.67 -5.66 -2.59
N ILE A 71 2.73 -5.02 -3.31
CA ILE A 71 2.51 -3.57 -3.23
C ILE A 71 2.03 -3.17 -1.83
N ASN A 72 1.12 -3.95 -1.23
CA ASN A 72 0.68 -3.70 0.13
C ASN A 72 1.83 -3.80 1.14
N GLU A 73 2.73 -4.78 1.02
CA GLU A 73 3.91 -4.88 1.88
C GLU A 73 4.82 -3.66 1.74
N VAL A 74 5.03 -3.16 0.52
CA VAL A 74 5.82 -1.94 0.27
C VAL A 74 5.15 -0.71 0.89
N ILE A 75 3.84 -0.55 0.70
CA ILE A 75 3.06 0.56 1.27
C ILE A 75 3.09 0.49 2.80
N LEU A 76 2.87 -0.69 3.38
CA LEU A 76 2.92 -0.89 4.83
C LEU A 76 4.30 -0.54 5.38
N ASN A 77 5.38 -1.02 4.74
CA ASN A 77 6.73 -0.68 5.13
C ASN A 77 6.99 0.83 5.05
N TYR A 78 6.48 1.50 4.01
CA TYR A 78 6.57 2.96 3.91
C TYR A 78 5.81 3.66 5.04
N ILE A 79 4.57 3.23 5.32
CA ILE A 79 3.75 3.81 6.40
C ILE A 79 4.45 3.60 7.74
N GLU A 80 4.92 2.40 8.07
CA GLU A 80 5.61 2.12 9.33
C GLU A 80 6.85 3.00 9.53
N ASN A 81 7.62 3.24 8.47
CA ASN A 81 8.84 4.04 8.55
C ASN A 81 8.60 5.55 8.52
N ASN A 82 7.47 6.01 7.97
CA ASN A 82 7.17 7.43 7.76
C ASN A 82 5.89 7.87 8.49
N PHE A 83 5.40 7.07 9.45
CA PHE A 83 4.20 7.40 10.19
C PHE A 83 4.45 8.65 11.03
N GLU A 84 3.83 9.75 10.65
CA GLU A 84 3.73 10.92 11.51
C GLU A 84 2.65 10.68 12.56
N LYS A 85 2.96 10.99 13.82
CA LYS A 85 1.99 10.86 14.90
C LYS A 85 0.82 11.80 14.66
N ILE A 86 -0.37 11.24 14.47
CA ILE A 86 -1.62 12.01 14.45
C ILE A 86 -1.90 12.46 15.89
N GLY A 87 -1.75 13.77 16.13
CA GLY A 87 -1.89 14.40 17.45
C GLY A 87 -0.57 14.64 18.21
N GLY A 88 -0.63 15.55 19.19
CA GLY A 88 0.52 16.06 19.93
C GLY A 88 0.15 17.29 20.77
N THR A 89 1.06 17.82 21.58
CA THR A 89 0.79 19.04 22.36
C THR A 89 0.43 20.19 21.43
N GLY A 90 -0.76 20.77 21.60
CA GLY A 90 -1.28 21.80 20.70
C GLY A 90 -1.92 21.26 19.42
N LYS A 91 -2.15 19.94 19.31
CA LYS A 91 -2.99 19.34 18.25
C LYS A 91 -4.29 18.76 18.84
N ILE A 92 -5.41 19.45 18.67
CA ILE A 92 -6.80 18.97 18.78
C ILE A 92 -7.06 17.97 17.64
N VAL A 93 -7.39 16.75 18.02
CA VAL A 93 -7.83 15.69 17.10
C VAL A 93 -9.28 15.39 17.40
N GLU A 94 -10.13 15.39 16.37
CA GLU A 94 -11.52 14.95 16.49
C GLU A 94 -11.57 13.43 16.42
N VAL A 95 -12.26 12.84 17.39
CA VAL A 95 -12.48 11.40 17.52
C VAL A 95 -13.93 11.16 17.20
N ASP A 96 -14.22 10.74 15.97
CA ASP A 96 -15.59 10.37 15.60
C ASP A 96 -15.80 8.88 15.85
N GLU A 97 -16.81 8.56 16.66
CA GLU A 97 -17.24 7.19 16.95
C GLU A 97 -18.39 6.81 16.02
N SER A 98 -18.08 6.15 14.92
CA SER A 98 -19.12 5.64 14.02
C SER A 98 -19.61 4.28 14.48
N LYS A 99 -20.90 4.20 14.83
CA LYS A 99 -21.56 2.97 15.27
C LYS A 99 -22.05 2.17 14.07
N PHE A 100 -21.24 1.23 13.60
CA PHE A 100 -21.64 0.29 12.56
C PHE A 100 -22.40 -0.90 13.17
N GLY A 101 -23.72 -0.88 13.09
CA GLY A 101 -24.56 -2.07 13.29
C GLY A 101 -24.80 -2.77 11.95
N LYS A 102 -24.44 -4.06 11.82
CA LYS A 102 -24.92 -4.85 10.68
C LYS A 102 -26.43 -5.11 10.86
N ARG A 103 -27.23 -4.73 9.86
CA ARG A 103 -28.65 -5.11 9.81
C ARG A 103 -28.78 -6.63 9.69
N LYS A 104 -29.47 -7.28 10.63
CA LYS A 104 -29.96 -8.64 10.47
C LYS A 104 -31.41 -8.55 9.94
N TYR A 105 -31.59 -8.78 8.64
CA TYR A 105 -32.88 -8.91 7.93
C TYR A 105 -33.85 -7.71 7.91
N HIS A 106 -33.49 -6.58 7.26
CA HIS A 106 -34.43 -5.54 6.74
C HIS A 106 -35.83 -5.39 7.40
N ARG A 107 -35.93 -5.33 8.73
CA ARG A 107 -37.23 -5.28 9.43
C ARG A 107 -37.13 -4.49 10.73
N GLY A 108 -38.01 -3.49 10.88
CA GLY A 108 -38.34 -2.77 12.13
C GLY A 108 -37.29 -1.80 12.67
N GLN A 109 -37.68 -0.55 12.92
CA GLN A 109 -37.04 0.27 13.95
C GLN A 109 -37.49 -0.27 15.32
N GLU A 110 -36.58 -0.83 16.09
CA GLU A 110 -36.43 -0.60 17.53
C GLU A 110 -35.30 -1.51 18.07
N GLU A 111 -34.25 -0.85 18.57
CA GLU A 111 -33.41 -1.30 19.69
C GLU A 111 -33.05 -2.79 19.79
N ALA A 112 -32.01 -3.22 19.06
CA ALA A 112 -31.27 -4.45 19.38
C ALA A 112 -29.77 -4.18 19.36
N LEU A 113 -29.26 -3.75 20.52
CA LEU A 113 -27.87 -3.45 20.82
C LEU A 113 -27.10 -4.72 21.21
N GLU A 114 -26.86 -5.67 20.30
CA GLU A 114 -25.91 -6.75 20.58
C GLU A 114 -25.02 -7.05 19.38
N GLY A 115 -23.72 -6.76 19.55
CA GLY A 115 -22.68 -6.82 18.52
C GLY A 115 -22.18 -5.43 18.12
N ARG A 116 -21.56 -4.71 19.05
CA ARG A 116 -21.10 -3.32 18.83
C ARG A 116 -19.68 -3.31 18.26
N LEU A 117 -19.52 -2.95 16.98
CA LEU A 117 -18.25 -2.49 16.43
C LEU A 117 -18.27 -0.95 16.46
N VAL A 118 -17.40 -0.36 17.26
CA VAL A 118 -17.15 1.09 17.25
C VAL A 118 -15.91 1.30 16.40
N LEU A 119 -16.07 1.95 15.24
CA LEU A 119 -14.94 2.42 14.47
C LEU A 119 -14.59 3.80 14.98
N VAL A 120 -13.35 3.95 15.45
CA VAL A 120 -12.80 5.22 15.90
C VAL A 120 -11.96 5.76 14.76
N VAL A 121 -12.40 6.89 14.18
CA VAL A 121 -11.65 7.59 13.13
C VAL A 121 -11.00 8.82 13.75
N TRP A 122 -9.72 9.03 13.45
CA TRP A 122 -8.98 10.20 13.87
C TRP A 122 -8.92 11.19 12.72
N LYS A 123 -9.38 12.42 12.96
CA LYS A 123 -9.26 13.51 12.00
C LYS A 123 -8.53 14.69 12.67
N GLU A 124 -7.44 15.12 12.05
CA GLU A 124 -6.77 16.35 12.45
C GLU A 124 -7.55 17.53 11.85
N ASP A 125 -8.02 18.45 12.69
CA ASP A 125 -8.71 19.66 12.24
C ASP A 125 -7.74 20.84 12.25
N PRO A 126 -7.18 21.21 11.07
CA PRO A 126 -6.19 22.29 11.00
C PRO A 126 -6.80 23.68 11.27
N GLU A 127 -8.12 23.86 11.12
CA GLU A 127 -8.77 25.18 11.24
C GLU A 127 -9.15 25.57 12.68
N ARG A 128 -8.93 24.71 13.67
CA ARG A 128 -9.39 24.97 15.06
C ARG A 128 -8.39 25.74 15.93
N TYR A 129 -7.27 26.20 15.37
CA TYR A 129 -6.25 27.02 16.05
C TYR A 129 -6.28 28.51 15.65
N LEU A 130 -7.20 28.91 14.77
CA LEU A 130 -7.51 30.30 14.43
C LEU A 130 -8.70 30.78 15.27
#